data_AF-A0A2E9LFS5-F1
#
_entry.id   AF-A0A2E9LFS5-F1
#
_cell.length_a   1.000
_cell.length_b   1.000
_cell.length_c   1.000
_cell.angle_alpha   90.00
_cell.angle_beta   90.00
_cell.angle_gamma   90.00
#
_symmetry.space_group_name_H-M   'P 1'
#
loop_
_entity.id
_entity.type
_entity.pdbx_description
1 polymer ?
#
loop_
_entity_poly.entity_id
_entity_poly.type
_entity_poly.pdbx_seq_one_letter_code
_entity_poly.pdbx_strand_id
1 'polypeptide(L)'
;MLTQPTTDKILLAIADDLNAVVLPSVTDEPAIVLLGQIDQLLRRLSRRTAAEINWMIEEIERINDAIGRENKDRRSYLLSDIASAYSDASGALGDAIDQAFDEGDFEKISALKELLLDRISKEQEILGQLDLVGRG
;
A
#
# COMPACT_ATOMS: atom_id res chain seq x y z
N MET A 1 -4.71 -24.82 -16.26
CA MET A 1 -3.61 -23.84 -16.11
C MET A 1 -3.30 -23.73 -14.63
N LEU A 2 -2.11 -24.09 -14.18
CA LEU A 2 -1.66 -23.68 -12.84
C LEU A 2 -1.39 -22.18 -12.93
N THR A 3 -2.30 -21.38 -12.38
CA THR A 3 -2.05 -19.94 -12.20
C THR A 3 -0.82 -19.77 -11.31
N GLN A 4 0.11 -18.91 -11.70
CA GLN A 4 1.25 -18.59 -10.85
C GLN A 4 0.74 -18.02 -9.52
N PRO A 5 1.34 -18.42 -8.37
CA PRO A 5 0.95 -17.88 -7.08
C PRO A 5 1.20 -16.37 -7.05
N THR A 6 0.26 -15.63 -6.49
CA THR A 6 0.34 -14.19 -6.29
C THR A 6 1.41 -13.86 -5.23
N THR A 7 1.93 -12.62 -5.22
CA THR A 7 2.98 -12.19 -4.27
C THR A 7 2.59 -12.43 -2.81
N ASP A 8 1.32 -12.18 -2.45
CA ASP A 8 0.79 -12.42 -1.12
C ASP A 8 0.85 -13.91 -0.73
N LYS A 9 0.58 -14.82 -1.66
CA LYS A 9 0.67 -16.28 -1.45
C LYS A 9 2.10 -16.75 -1.31
N ILE A 10 3.03 -16.18 -2.09
CA ILE A 10 4.47 -16.48 -1.97
C ILE A 10 4.97 -16.06 -0.59
N LEU A 11 4.63 -14.84 -0.14
CA LEU A 11 5.04 -14.32 1.16
C LEU A 11 4.47 -15.14 2.33
N LEU A 12 3.21 -15.59 2.24
CA LEU A 12 2.61 -16.47 3.24
C LEU A 12 3.27 -17.84 3.28
N ALA A 13 3.56 -18.42 2.11
CA ALA A 13 4.25 -19.71 2.04
C ALA A 13 5.64 -19.65 2.69
N ILE A 14 6.41 -18.58 2.45
CA ILE A 14 7.71 -18.37 3.11
C ILE A 14 7.54 -18.24 4.63
N ALA A 15 6.55 -17.47 5.09
CA ALA A 15 6.27 -17.32 6.52
C ALA A 15 5.91 -18.67 7.17
N ASP A 16 5.08 -19.46 6.50
CA ASP A 16 4.68 -20.78 6.98
C ASP A 16 5.88 -21.75 7.02
N ASP A 17 6.74 -21.77 5.99
CA ASP A 17 7.97 -22.58 5.96
C ASP A 17 8.96 -22.17 7.07
N LEU A 18 9.14 -20.87 7.32
CA LEU A 18 10.00 -20.39 8.40
C LEU A 18 9.52 -20.89 9.78
N ASN A 19 8.21 -20.92 10.02
CA ASN A 19 7.66 -21.39 11.30
C ASN A 19 7.62 -22.92 11.41
N ALA A 20 7.24 -23.61 10.33
CA ALA A 20 7.02 -25.05 10.36
C ALA A 20 8.32 -25.86 10.24
N VAL A 21 9.32 -25.33 9.53
CA VAL A 21 10.55 -26.05 9.20
C VAL A 21 11.77 -25.47 9.90
N VAL A 22 11.95 -24.15 9.84
CA VAL A 22 13.18 -23.50 10.33
C VAL A 22 13.15 -23.30 11.84
N LEU A 23 12.08 -22.71 12.38
CA LEU A 23 11.94 -22.39 13.81
C LEU A 23 12.21 -23.59 14.74
N PRO A 24 11.71 -24.82 14.49
CA PRO A 24 11.98 -25.97 15.37
C PRO A 24 13.46 -26.38 15.46
N SER A 25 14.27 -25.96 14.47
CA SER A 25 15.70 -26.29 14.40
C SER A 25 16.60 -25.22 15.01
N VAL A 26 16.04 -24.08 15.43
CA VAL A 26 16.79 -22.97 16.03
C VAL A 26 16.75 -23.06 17.54
N THR A 27 17.93 -23.08 18.16
CA THR A 27 18.08 -23.18 19.63
C THR A 27 18.53 -21.89 20.29
N ASP A 28 19.02 -20.92 19.50
CA ASP A 28 19.45 -19.62 19.99
C ASP A 28 18.24 -18.70 20.23
N GLU A 29 18.07 -18.23 21.46
CA GLU A 29 16.93 -17.39 21.87
C GLU A 29 16.82 -16.08 21.07
N PRO A 30 17.91 -15.30 20.86
CA PRO A 30 17.88 -14.15 19.97
C PRO A 30 17.42 -14.50 18.54
N ALA A 31 17.89 -15.59 17.96
CA ALA A 31 17.51 -16.02 16.62
C ALA A 31 16.01 -16.42 16.53
N ILE A 32 15.45 -17.02 17.59
CA ILE A 32 14.02 -17.33 17.68
C ILE A 32 13.19 -16.03 17.67
N VAL A 33 13.60 -15.01 18.43
CA VAL A 33 12.93 -13.71 18.46
C VAL A 33 12.98 -13.04 17.08
N LEU A 34 14.14 -13.04 16.43
CA LEU A 34 14.29 -12.49 15.08
C LEU A 34 13.42 -13.22 14.05
N LEU A 35 13.31 -14.55 14.13
CA LEU A 35 12.41 -15.33 13.27
C LEU A 35 10.95 -14.94 13.47
N GLY A 36 10.51 -14.73 14.71
CA GLY A 36 9.17 -14.23 15.00
C GLY A 36 8.92 -12.84 14.41
N GLN A 37 9.91 -11.95 14.43
CA GLN A 37 9.82 -10.64 13.78
C GLN A 37 9.73 -10.75 12.26
N ILE A 38 10.50 -11.66 11.64
CA ILE A 38 10.47 -11.91 10.19
C ILE A 38 9.10 -12.45 9.76
N ASP A 39 8.52 -13.40 10.49
CA ASP A 39 7.17 -13.91 10.22
C ASP A 39 6.13 -12.77 10.21
N GLN A 40 6.14 -11.93 11.24
CA GLN A 40 5.22 -10.80 11.33
C GLN A 40 5.39 -9.84 10.15
N LEU A 41 6.62 -9.56 9.73
CA LEU A 41 6.90 -8.70 8.58
C LEU A 41 6.37 -9.33 7.29
N LEU A 42 6.63 -10.61 7.03
CA LEU A 42 6.17 -11.31 5.83
C LEU A 42 4.64 -11.34 5.72
N ARG A 43 3.93 -11.62 6.84
CA ARG A 43 2.46 -11.61 6.86
C ARG A 43 1.88 -10.21 6.66
N ARG A 44 2.53 -9.17 7.18
CA ARG A 44 2.13 -7.77 6.90
C ARG A 44 2.38 -7.40 5.43
N LEU A 45 3.53 -7.76 4.86
CA LEU A 45 3.85 -7.55 3.45
C LEU A 45 2.85 -8.27 2.53
N SER A 46 2.42 -9.48 2.90
CA SER A 46 1.38 -10.21 2.18
C SER A 46 0.06 -9.42 2.12
N ARG A 47 -0.42 -8.94 3.27
CA ARG A 47 -1.64 -8.09 3.32
C ARG A 47 -1.49 -6.80 2.53
N ARG A 48 -0.34 -6.13 2.66
CA ARG A 48 -0.05 -4.89 1.93
C ARG A 48 -0.07 -5.12 0.43
N THR A 49 0.70 -6.09 -0.06
CA THR A 49 0.77 -6.40 -1.50
C THR A 49 -0.57 -6.82 -2.09
N ALA A 50 -1.45 -7.46 -1.30
CA ALA A 50 -2.80 -7.81 -1.73
C ALA A 50 -3.77 -6.62 -1.83
N ALA A 51 -3.62 -5.60 -0.97
CA ALA A 51 -4.55 -4.47 -0.87
C ALA A 51 -4.07 -3.20 -1.60
N GLU A 52 -2.75 -3.01 -1.70
CA GLU A 52 -2.12 -1.76 -2.15
C GLU A 52 -2.43 -1.46 -3.62
N ILE A 53 -2.37 -2.46 -4.52
CA ILE A 53 -2.67 -2.25 -5.94
C ILE A 53 -4.12 -1.79 -6.16
N ASN A 54 -5.08 -2.46 -5.50
CA ASN A 54 -6.50 -2.10 -5.64
C ASN A 54 -6.77 -0.70 -5.08
N TRP A 55 -6.23 -0.40 -3.90
CA TRP A 55 -6.36 0.93 -3.31
C TRP A 55 -5.74 2.02 -4.20
N MET A 56 -4.54 1.79 -4.75
CA MET A 56 -3.90 2.75 -5.66
C MET A 56 -4.76 3.01 -6.90
N ILE A 57 -5.40 1.98 -7.46
CA ILE A 57 -6.32 2.12 -8.59
C ILE A 57 -7.54 2.98 -8.20
N GLU A 58 -8.22 2.61 -7.11
CA GLU A 58 -9.40 3.34 -6.60
C GLU A 58 -9.07 4.80 -6.26
N GLU A 59 -7.89 5.06 -5.73
CA GLU A 59 -7.47 6.41 -5.41
C GLU A 59 -7.12 7.23 -6.65
N ILE A 60 -6.45 6.65 -7.64
CA ILE A 60 -6.23 7.32 -8.92
C ILE A 60 -7.58 7.74 -9.52
N GLU A 61 -8.59 6.87 -9.46
CA GLU A 61 -9.93 7.17 -9.97
C GLU A 61 -10.56 8.35 -9.25
N ARG A 62 -10.53 8.35 -7.91
CA ARG A 62 -11.02 9.46 -7.08
C ARG A 62 -10.29 10.77 -7.35
N ILE A 63 -8.97 10.73 -7.52
CA ILE A 63 -8.18 11.93 -7.85
C ILE A 63 -8.61 12.48 -9.20
N ASN A 64 -8.67 11.61 -10.22
CA ASN A 64 -9.04 12.03 -11.57
C ASN A 64 -10.43 12.65 -11.59
N ASP A 65 -11.41 12.02 -10.93
CA ASP A 65 -12.77 12.56 -10.81
C ASP A 65 -12.77 13.91 -10.08
N ALA A 66 -12.03 14.01 -8.97
CA ALA A 66 -11.95 15.24 -8.17
C ALA A 66 -11.34 16.40 -8.96
N ILE A 67 -10.38 16.16 -9.86
CA ILE A 67 -9.73 17.20 -10.68
C ILE A 67 -10.33 17.32 -12.09
N GLY A 68 -11.36 16.54 -12.43
CA GLY A 68 -12.01 16.56 -13.75
C GLY A 68 -11.19 15.92 -14.88
N ARG A 69 -10.25 15.03 -14.55
CA ARG A 69 -9.45 14.26 -15.51
C ARG A 69 -10.17 12.96 -15.89
N GLU A 70 -10.02 12.53 -17.14
CA GLU A 70 -10.61 11.28 -17.61
C GLU A 70 -9.94 10.06 -16.97
N ASN A 71 -10.77 9.11 -16.52
CA ASN A 71 -10.33 7.84 -16.01
C ASN A 71 -10.01 6.85 -17.14
N LYS A 72 -8.73 6.50 -17.26
CA LYS A 72 -8.28 5.46 -18.20
C LYS A 72 -8.56 4.07 -17.63
N ASP A 73 -9.09 3.17 -18.45
CA ASP A 73 -9.24 1.75 -18.10
C ASP A 73 -7.86 1.11 -17.87
N ARG A 74 -7.54 0.82 -16.61
CA ARG A 74 -6.25 0.25 -16.19
C ARG A 74 -6.37 -1.27 -16.15
N ARG A 75 -6.02 -1.90 -17.27
CA ARG A 75 -5.97 -3.37 -17.38
C ARG A 75 -4.60 -3.98 -17.02
N SER A 76 -3.63 -3.17 -16.61
CA SER A 76 -2.32 -3.69 -16.21
C SER A 76 -2.39 -4.22 -14.78
N TYR A 77 -1.90 -5.44 -14.60
CA TYR A 77 -1.73 -6.07 -13.29
C TYR A 77 -0.29 -5.92 -12.76
N LEU A 78 0.56 -5.14 -13.43
CA LEU A 78 1.94 -4.91 -13.01
C LEU A 78 2.00 -3.75 -12.02
N LEU A 79 2.60 -4.01 -10.86
CA LEU A 79 2.79 -2.99 -9.82
C LEU A 79 3.55 -1.77 -10.35
N SER A 80 4.53 -1.95 -11.24
CA SER A 80 5.28 -0.83 -11.84
C SER A 80 4.39 0.14 -12.60
N ASP A 81 3.43 -0.38 -13.34
CA ASP A 81 2.55 0.43 -14.18
C ASP A 81 1.55 1.18 -13.32
N ILE A 82 1.01 0.52 -12.29
CA ILE A 82 0.10 1.12 -11.31
C ILE A 82 0.84 2.17 -10.48
N ALA A 83 2.08 1.91 -10.06
CA ALA A 83 2.90 2.87 -9.31
C ALA A 83 3.22 4.13 -10.14
N SER A 84 3.57 3.97 -11.41
CA SER A 84 3.77 5.11 -12.32
C SER A 84 2.49 5.94 -12.44
N ALA A 85 1.36 5.29 -12.69
CA ALA A 85 0.07 5.98 -12.83
C ALA A 85 -0.38 6.68 -11.53
N TYR A 86 -0.09 6.08 -10.38
CA TYR A 86 -0.37 6.66 -9.06
C TYR A 86 0.49 7.89 -8.78
N SER A 87 1.77 7.84 -9.15
CA SER A 87 2.68 8.98 -9.07
C SER A 87 2.19 10.15 -9.93
N ASP A 88 1.80 9.86 -11.18
CA ASP A 88 1.26 10.87 -12.10
C ASP A 88 -0.03 11.50 -11.58
N ALA A 89 -0.95 10.70 -11.03
CA ALA A 89 -2.20 11.19 -10.45
C ALA A 89 -1.92 12.05 -9.21
N SER A 90 -1.00 11.63 -8.33
CA SER A 90 -0.62 12.40 -7.14
C SER A 90 0.07 13.73 -7.48
N GLY A 91 0.88 13.76 -8.54
CA GLY A 91 1.43 15.02 -9.07
C GLY A 91 0.33 15.98 -9.53
N ALA A 92 -0.62 15.48 -10.33
CA ALA A 92 -1.76 16.27 -10.81
C ALA A 92 -2.68 16.75 -9.67
N LEU A 93 -2.81 15.96 -8.59
CA LEU A 93 -3.49 16.40 -7.36
C LEU A 93 -2.76 17.60 -6.73
N GLY A 94 -1.44 17.54 -6.63
CA GLY A 94 -0.63 18.65 -6.12
C GLY A 94 -0.83 19.93 -6.93
N ASP A 95 -0.70 19.84 -8.26
CA ASP A 95 -0.91 20.97 -9.16
C ASP A 95 -2.33 21.56 -9.01
N ALA A 96 -3.35 20.71 -8.87
CA ALA A 96 -4.73 21.14 -8.69
C ALA A 96 -4.99 21.81 -7.34
N ILE A 97 -4.29 21.39 -6.27
CA ILE A 97 -4.34 22.05 -4.97
C ILE A 97 -3.76 23.46 -5.08
N ASP A 98 -2.56 23.59 -5.67
CA ASP A 98 -1.89 24.88 -5.84
C ASP A 98 -2.76 25.83 -6.67
N GLN A 99 -3.33 25.34 -7.79
CA GLN A 99 -4.26 26.12 -8.61
C GLN A 99 -5.50 26.57 -7.82
N ALA A 100 -6.12 25.68 -7.03
CA ALA A 100 -7.31 26.03 -6.25
C ALA A 100 -7.01 27.10 -5.19
N PHE A 101 -5.80 27.09 -4.60
CA PHE A 101 -5.34 28.14 -3.70
C PHE A 101 -5.14 29.48 -4.42
N ASP A 102 -4.52 29.48 -5.60
CA ASP A 102 -4.30 30.68 -6.40
C ASP A 102 -5.61 31.32 -6.88
N GLU A 103 -6.60 30.50 -7.22
CA GLU A 103 -7.93 30.93 -7.67
C GLU A 103 -8.87 31.31 -6.51
N GLY A 104 -8.51 30.94 -5.27
CA GLY A 104 -9.37 31.12 -4.10
C GLY A 104 -10.63 30.26 -4.12
N ASP A 105 -10.59 29.11 -4.80
CA ASP A 105 -11.71 28.17 -4.88
C ASP A 105 -11.81 27.33 -3.60
N PHE A 106 -12.47 27.90 -2.59
CA PHE A 106 -12.63 27.25 -1.28
C PHE A 106 -13.42 25.94 -1.33
N GLU A 107 -14.34 25.77 -2.28
CA GLU A 107 -15.08 24.52 -2.45
C GLU A 107 -14.13 23.42 -2.94
N LYS A 108 -13.31 23.74 -3.95
CA LYS A 108 -12.30 22.82 -4.47
C LYS A 108 -11.24 22.49 -3.42
N ILE A 109 -10.73 23.48 -2.70
CA ILE A 109 -9.76 23.26 -1.60
C ILE A 109 -10.34 22.29 -0.56
N SER A 110 -11.61 22.46 -0.18
CA SER A 110 -12.26 21.58 0.79
C SER A 110 -12.34 20.14 0.27
N ALA A 111 -12.78 19.95 -0.97
CA ALA A 111 -12.89 18.62 -1.58
C ALA A 111 -11.53 17.91 -1.71
N LEU A 112 -10.48 18.62 -2.15
CA LEU A 112 -9.14 18.05 -2.28
C LEU A 112 -8.52 17.73 -0.92
N LYS A 113 -8.83 18.51 0.12
CA LYS A 113 -8.40 18.23 1.50
C LYS A 113 -9.06 16.96 2.05
N GLU A 114 -10.35 16.73 1.80
CA GLU A 114 -11.01 15.49 2.21
C GLU A 114 -10.34 14.27 1.57
N LEU A 115 -9.99 14.35 0.29
CA LEU A 115 -9.27 13.30 -0.41
C LEU A 115 -7.90 12.98 0.25
N LEU A 116 -7.16 14.01 0.69
CA LEU A 116 -5.90 13.82 1.43
C LEU A 116 -6.11 13.19 2.81
N LEU A 117 -7.18 13.55 3.52
CA LEU A 117 -7.50 12.94 4.82
C LEU A 117 -7.85 11.46 4.66
N ASP A 118 -8.62 11.12 3.63
CA ASP A 118 -8.95 9.74 3.28
C ASP A 118 -7.69 8.95 2.93
N ARG A 119 -6.77 9.52 2.14
CA ARG A 119 -5.46 8.92 1.84
C ARG A 119 -4.71 8.57 3.12
N ILE A 120 -4.55 9.55 4.02
CA ILE A 120 -3.81 9.35 5.28
C ILE A 120 -4.46 8.25 6.13
N SER A 121 -5.80 8.26 6.23
CA SER A 121 -6.54 7.23 6.95
C SER A 121 -6.28 5.83 6.37
N LYS A 122 -6.30 5.71 5.04
CA LYS A 122 -6.10 4.44 4.34
C LYS A 122 -4.65 3.97 4.40
N GLU A 123 -3.68 4.88 4.31
CA GLU A 123 -2.27 4.57 4.53
C GLU A 123 -2.05 4.04 5.95
N GLN A 124 -2.69 4.63 6.97
CA GLN A 124 -2.61 4.10 8.33
C GLN A 124 -3.24 2.70 8.46
N GLU A 125 -4.37 2.45 7.78
CA GLU A 125 -5.02 1.12 7.75
C GLU A 125 -4.11 0.06 7.08
N ILE A 126 -3.53 0.39 5.93
CA ILE A 126 -2.73 -0.54 5.12
C ILE A 126 -1.33 -0.74 5.71
N LEU A 127 -0.67 0.34 6.15
CA LEU A 127 0.70 0.31 6.66
C LEU A 127 0.74 -0.13 8.12
N GLY A 128 -0.26 0.26 8.93
CA GLY A 128 -0.28 0.09 10.37
C GLY A 128 0.90 0.78 11.07
N GLN A 129 0.96 0.70 12.40
CA GLN A 129 2.18 1.02 13.14
C GLN A 129 3.20 -0.12 13.00
N LEU A 130 4.42 0.23 12.60
CA LEU A 130 5.55 -0.69 12.60
C LEU A 130 6.12 -0.81 14.02
N ASP A 131 5.30 -1.30 14.95
CA ASP A 131 5.77 -1.70 16.27
C ASP A 131 6.58 -3.00 16.11
N LEU A 132 7.89 -2.83 15.98
CA LEU A 132 8.85 -3.92 16.14
C LEU A 132 8.87 -4.26 17.64
N VAL A 133 8.03 -5.21 18.03
CA VAL A 133 8.03 -5.77 19.38
C VAL A 133 9.46 -6.18 19.73
N GLY A 134 10.03 -5.61 20.80
CA GLY A 134 11.36 -5.93 21.31
C GLY A 134 12.49 -4.93 21.01
N ARG A 135 12.19 -3.72 20.49
CA ARG A 135 13.14 -2.58 20.53
C ARG A 135 12.73 -1.61 21.64
N GLY A 136 13.00 -2.01 22.89
CA GLY A 136 13.02 -1.15 24.07
C GLY A 136 14.45 -1.07 24.60
#